data_AF-A0AAN7AWF8-F1
#
_entry.id   AF-A0AAN7AWF8-F1
#
_cell.length_a   1.000
_cell.length_b   1.000
_cell.length_c   1.000
_cell.angle_alpha   90.00
_cell.angle_beta   90.00
_cell.angle_gamma   90.00
#
_symmetry.space_group_name_H-M   'P 1'
#
loop_
_entity.id
_entity.type
_entity.pdbx_description
1 polymer ?
#
loop_
_entity_poly.entity_id
_entity_poly.type
_entity_poly.pdbx_seq_one_letter_code
_entity_poly.pdbx_strand_id
1 'polypeptide(L)'
;MGGATTILRGFKISVATLDRFLEANGNHRTYSTPPFANEHPDGAVSQLLFKKVSAYNSSADKNGFRLLIPTQEAMERSKTAYISYVWTVVRAHRELNVDEDLPAEVPKGFRELRDEIMGFGKDLSEGEEISGDGKMGLYLVVNDDSLYSGIYAFERH
;
A
#
# COMPACT_ATOMS: atom_id res chain seq x y z
N MET A 1 7.44 -4.00 21.83
CA MET A 1 6.26 -4.20 20.97
C MET A 1 5.78 -2.82 20.57
N GLY A 2 5.88 -2.47 19.29
CA GLY A 2 5.35 -1.22 18.76
C GLY A 2 4.21 -1.54 17.81
N GLY A 3 3.14 -0.77 17.82
CA GLY A 3 2.20 -0.72 16.71
C GLY A 3 2.47 0.57 15.95
N ALA A 4 2.35 0.55 14.63
CA ALA A 4 2.41 1.75 13.82
C ALA A 4 1.05 1.99 13.17
N THR A 5 0.52 3.21 13.34
CA THR A 5 -0.67 3.65 12.61
C THR A 5 -0.22 4.46 11.41
N THR A 6 -0.59 4.04 10.21
CA THR A 6 -0.38 4.82 8.99
C THR A 6 -1.66 5.56 8.65
N ILE A 7 -1.55 6.87 8.43
CA ILE A 7 -2.61 7.69 7.85
C ILE A 7 -2.21 7.95 6.39
N LEU A 8 -3.10 7.68 5.45
CA LEU A 8 -2.78 7.80 4.03
C LEU A 8 -3.96 8.34 3.22
N ARG A 9 -3.64 9.04 2.13
CA ARG A 9 -4.57 9.24 1.03
C ARG A 9 -4.22 8.35 -0.13
N GLY A 10 -5.26 7.75 -0.70
CA GLY A 10 -5.09 6.71 -1.70
C GLY A 10 -6.41 6.05 -2.07
N PHE A 11 -6.33 4.79 -2.44
CA PHE A 11 -7.49 3.90 -2.53
C PHE A 11 -7.20 2.57 -1.86
N LYS A 12 -8.26 1.92 -1.42
CA LYS A 12 -8.20 0.54 -0.94
C LYS A 12 -8.50 -0.43 -2.07
N ILE A 13 -7.91 -1.61 -2.01
CA ILE A 13 -8.07 -2.64 -3.03
C ILE A 13 -8.08 -4.05 -2.44
N SER A 14 -8.78 -5.00 -3.06
CA SER A 14 -8.62 -6.41 -2.72
C SER A 14 -7.19 -6.89 -3.02
N VAL A 15 -6.61 -7.70 -2.12
CA VAL A 15 -5.29 -8.31 -2.32
C VAL A 15 -5.30 -9.19 -3.58
N ALA A 16 -6.40 -9.89 -3.87
CA ALA A 16 -6.51 -10.71 -5.07
C ALA A 16 -6.38 -9.89 -6.37
N THR A 17 -7.01 -8.71 -6.43
CA THR A 17 -6.88 -7.79 -7.59
C THR A 17 -5.45 -7.25 -7.70
N LEU A 18 -4.87 -6.84 -6.57
CA LEU A 18 -3.49 -6.38 -6.51
C LEU A 18 -2.52 -7.45 -7.01
N ASP A 19 -2.65 -8.69 -6.53
CA ASP A 19 -1.75 -9.79 -6.88
C ASP A 19 -1.81 -10.12 -8.38
N ARG A 20 -3.00 -10.09 -8.98
CA ARG A 20 -3.17 -10.23 -10.43
C ARG A 20 -2.50 -9.10 -11.21
N PHE A 21 -2.64 -7.86 -10.74
CA PHE A 21 -1.96 -6.70 -11.34
C PHE A 21 -0.43 -6.82 -11.25
N LEU A 22 0.10 -7.21 -10.08
CA LEU A 22 1.54 -7.38 -9.87
C LEU A 22 2.11 -8.47 -10.77
N GLU A 23 1.47 -9.63 -10.82
CA GLU A 23 1.87 -10.75 -11.67
C GLU A 23 1.88 -10.37 -13.16
N ALA A 24 0.84 -9.69 -13.63
CA ALA A 24 0.76 -9.20 -15.01
C ALA A 24 1.85 -8.19 -15.37
N ASN A 25 2.44 -7.51 -14.38
CA ASN A 25 3.55 -6.58 -14.53
C ASN A 25 4.90 -7.18 -14.10
N GLY A 26 5.02 -8.52 -14.04
CA GLY A 26 6.27 -9.23 -13.77
C GLY A 26 6.77 -9.14 -12.33
N ASN A 27 5.90 -8.79 -11.38
CA ASN A 27 6.20 -8.73 -9.95
C ASN A 27 5.65 -9.96 -9.22
N HIS A 28 6.23 -10.27 -8.06
CA HIS A 28 5.70 -11.31 -7.20
C HIS A 28 4.38 -10.88 -6.56
N ARG A 29 3.47 -11.84 -6.43
CA ARG A 29 2.25 -11.67 -5.63
C ARG A 29 2.62 -11.45 -4.16
N THR A 30 1.82 -10.64 -3.48
CA THR A 30 1.98 -10.34 -2.06
C THR A 30 1.46 -11.47 -1.18
N TYR A 31 0.43 -12.19 -1.63
CA TYR A 31 -0.27 -13.19 -0.83
C TYR A 31 -0.67 -12.66 0.57
N SER A 32 -1.09 -11.40 0.61
CA SER A 32 -1.40 -10.62 1.81
C SER A 32 -0.21 -10.36 2.75
N THR A 33 1.02 -10.56 2.28
CA THR A 33 2.24 -10.20 3.02
C THR A 33 2.64 -8.78 2.61
N PRO A 34 2.73 -7.84 3.56
CA PRO A 34 3.14 -6.48 3.22
C PRO A 34 4.56 -6.47 2.65
N PRO A 35 4.86 -5.60 1.65
CA PRO A 35 6.25 -5.36 1.26
C PRO A 35 7.03 -4.77 2.44
N PHE A 36 8.32 -5.09 2.54
CA PHE A 36 9.13 -4.62 3.66
C PHE A 36 9.29 -3.09 3.63
N ALA A 37 9.18 -2.45 4.80
CA ALA A 37 9.20 -0.99 4.90
C ALA A 37 10.53 -0.36 4.51
N ASN A 38 11.64 -1.09 4.69
CA ASN A 38 12.99 -0.68 4.32
C ASN A 38 13.23 -0.68 2.81
N GLU A 39 12.36 -1.33 2.02
CA GLU A 39 12.47 -1.33 0.57
C GLU A 39 11.86 -0.07 -0.03
N HIS A 40 10.93 0.62 0.62
CA HIS A 40 10.34 1.85 0.05
C HIS A 40 11.34 3.04 0.11
N PRO A 41 11.46 3.86 -0.96
CA PRO A 41 10.67 3.84 -2.21
C PRO A 41 11.25 2.94 -3.31
N ASP A 42 12.39 2.30 -3.07
CA ASP A 42 13.17 1.61 -4.11
C ASP A 42 12.78 0.14 -4.32
N GLY A 43 11.76 -0.37 -3.62
CA GLY A 43 11.21 -1.71 -3.74
C GLY A 43 10.42 -1.89 -5.04
N ALA A 44 10.39 -3.12 -5.57
CA ALA A 44 9.86 -3.40 -6.90
C ALA A 44 8.42 -2.91 -7.11
N VAL A 45 7.55 -3.09 -6.10
CA VAL A 45 6.17 -2.60 -6.13
C VAL A 45 6.12 -1.07 -6.16
N SER A 46 6.85 -0.39 -5.27
CA SER A 46 6.89 1.09 -5.23
C SER A 46 7.41 1.67 -6.54
N GLN A 47 8.46 1.06 -7.12
CA GLN A 47 8.98 1.45 -8.44
C GLN A 47 7.96 1.23 -9.56
N LEU A 48 7.22 0.13 -9.55
CA LEU A 48 6.15 -0.13 -10.53
C LEU A 48 5.06 0.95 -10.43
N LEU A 49 4.56 1.23 -9.23
CA LEU A 49 3.53 2.24 -9.01
C LEU A 49 4.02 3.62 -9.46
N PHE A 50 5.24 4.00 -9.05
CA PHE A 50 5.87 5.25 -9.46
C PHE A 50 6.01 5.33 -10.98
N LYS A 51 6.49 4.28 -11.64
CA LYS A 51 6.64 4.22 -13.11
C LYS A 51 5.31 4.45 -13.83
N LYS A 52 4.23 3.83 -13.35
CA LYS A 52 2.88 3.97 -13.94
C LYS A 52 2.36 5.40 -13.81
N VAL A 53 2.52 6.04 -12.64
CA VAL A 53 2.10 7.43 -12.44
C VAL A 53 2.99 8.40 -13.23
N SER A 54 4.30 8.15 -13.27
CA SER A 54 5.28 8.99 -13.95
C SER A 54 5.05 9.10 -15.46
N ALA A 55 4.40 8.10 -16.06
CA ALA A 55 3.96 8.16 -17.46
C ALA A 55 2.95 9.30 -17.73
N TYR A 56 2.21 9.75 -16.71
CA TYR A 56 1.23 10.85 -16.81
C TYR A 56 1.73 12.15 -16.16
N ASN A 57 2.65 12.03 -15.19
CA ASN A 57 3.21 13.12 -14.40
C ASN A 57 4.71 12.91 -14.16
N SER A 58 5.56 13.50 -15.01
CA SER A 58 7.02 13.38 -14.89
C SER A 58 7.61 14.00 -13.62
N SER A 59 6.84 14.83 -12.91
CA SER A 59 7.21 15.46 -11.64
C SER A 59 6.63 14.76 -10.40
N ALA A 60 6.08 13.56 -10.55
CA ALA A 60 5.55 12.80 -9.42
C ALA A 60 6.65 12.53 -8.37
N ASP A 61 6.30 12.62 -7.08
CA ASP A 61 7.21 12.26 -6.00
C ASP A 61 7.23 10.74 -5.81
N LYS A 62 8.41 10.13 -6.02
CA LYS A 62 8.58 8.68 -5.84
C LYS A 62 8.24 8.19 -4.42
N ASN A 63 8.32 9.05 -3.41
CA ASN A 63 8.06 8.68 -2.02
C ASN A 63 6.56 8.65 -1.67
N GLY A 64 5.70 9.20 -2.51
CA GLY A 64 4.26 9.23 -2.27
C GLY A 64 3.58 7.86 -2.45
N PHE A 65 4.15 7.00 -3.30
CA PHE A 65 3.52 5.77 -3.74
C PHE A 65 3.95 4.57 -2.92
N ARG A 66 3.07 4.15 -2.01
CA ARG A 66 3.33 3.02 -1.12
C ARG A 66 2.17 2.03 -1.14
N LEU A 67 2.53 0.75 -1.19
CA LEU A 67 1.63 -0.36 -0.92
C LEU A 67 1.63 -0.66 0.59
N LEU A 68 0.44 -0.72 1.19
CA LEU A 68 0.24 -1.15 2.57
C LEU A 68 -0.75 -2.30 2.62
N ILE A 69 -0.40 -3.36 3.33
CA ILE A 69 -1.29 -4.47 3.65
C ILE A 69 -1.30 -4.60 5.18
N PRO A 70 -2.42 -4.36 5.86
CA PRO A 70 -2.46 -4.45 7.31
C PRO A 70 -2.26 -5.88 7.79
N THR A 71 -1.54 -6.01 8.89
CA THR A 71 -1.30 -7.26 9.59
C THR A 71 -1.67 -7.09 11.06
N GLN A 72 -2.48 -8.00 11.58
CA GLN A 72 -2.79 -8.13 13.01
C GLN A 72 -2.31 -9.50 13.48
N GLU A 73 -1.63 -9.55 14.63
CA GLU A 73 -1.31 -10.84 15.26
C GLU A 73 -2.59 -11.65 15.50
N ALA A 74 -2.52 -12.95 15.27
CA ALA A 74 -3.59 -13.92 15.48
C ALA A 74 -4.86 -13.81 14.60
N MET A 75 -4.91 -12.90 13.61
CA MET A 75 -6.02 -12.83 12.64
C MET A 75 -5.65 -13.38 11.26
N GLU A 76 -6.68 -13.78 10.51
CA GLU A 76 -6.56 -14.15 9.10
C GLU A 76 -5.85 -13.04 8.30
N ARG A 77 -5.06 -13.44 7.30
CA ARG A 77 -4.39 -12.55 6.36
C ARG A 77 -5.36 -11.50 5.81
N SER A 78 -4.95 -10.23 5.80
CA SER A 78 -5.82 -9.16 5.27
C SER A 78 -6.17 -9.41 3.82
N LYS A 79 -7.47 -9.32 3.50
CA LYS A 79 -7.97 -9.29 2.11
C LYS A 79 -7.88 -7.90 1.49
N THR A 80 -7.60 -6.87 2.29
CA THR A 80 -7.53 -5.47 1.85
C THR A 80 -6.07 -5.01 1.81
N ALA A 81 -5.71 -4.33 0.74
CA ALA A 81 -4.49 -3.56 0.58
C ALA A 81 -4.84 -2.08 0.32
N TYR A 82 -3.86 -1.20 0.46
CA TYR A 82 -3.97 0.22 0.20
C TYR A 82 -2.81 0.68 -0.65
N ILE A 83 -3.09 1.50 -1.66
CA ILE A 83 -2.08 2.19 -2.44
C ILE A 83 -2.22 3.67 -2.15
N SER A 84 -1.15 4.28 -1.62
CA SER A 84 -1.13 5.71 -1.30
C SER A 84 -0.56 6.55 -2.43
N TYR A 85 -0.88 7.85 -2.40
CA TYR A 85 -0.09 8.90 -3.05
C TYR A 85 0.47 9.91 -2.04
N VAL A 86 -0.08 9.94 -0.83
CA VAL A 86 0.48 10.64 0.35
C VAL A 86 0.22 9.77 1.57
N TRP A 87 1.19 9.71 2.49
CA TRP A 87 1.07 8.95 3.72
C TRP A 87 1.96 9.49 4.82
N THR A 88 1.61 9.18 6.06
CA THR A 88 2.36 9.51 7.27
C THR A 88 2.18 8.44 8.34
N VAL A 89 3.19 8.25 9.19
CA VAL A 89 3.16 7.23 10.25
C VAL A 89 3.11 7.89 11.63
N VAL A 90 2.25 7.35 12.49
CA VAL A 90 2.06 7.73 13.88
C VAL A 90 2.43 6.52 14.76
N ARG A 91 3.45 6.68 15.60
CA ARG A 91 3.91 5.62 16.54
C ARG A 91 3.46 5.84 17.99
N ALA A 92 3.16 7.08 18.36
CA ALA A 92 2.66 7.43 19.70
C ALA A 92 1.75 8.66 19.66
N HIS A 93 2.25 9.74 19.08
CA HIS A 93 1.51 11.00 18.88
C HIS A 93 2.11 11.75 17.68
N ARG A 94 1.25 12.40 16.90
CA ARG A 94 1.64 13.31 15.82
C ARG A 94 0.54 14.36 15.63
N GLU A 95 0.93 15.62 15.66
CA GLU A 95 0.07 16.71 15.17
C GLU A 95 0.15 16.75 13.65
N LEU A 96 -0.99 16.94 12.98
CA LEU A 96 -1.09 16.95 11.53
C LEU A 96 -1.75 18.24 11.07
N ASN A 97 -1.09 18.94 10.17
CA ASN A 97 -1.74 19.92 9.32
C ASN A 97 -2.34 19.18 8.13
N VAL A 98 -3.65 18.94 8.14
CA VAL A 98 -4.30 18.10 7.12
C VAL A 98 -4.07 18.63 5.70
N ASP A 99 -4.00 19.94 5.51
CA ASP A 99 -3.84 20.52 4.17
C ASP A 99 -2.42 20.38 3.64
N GLU A 100 -1.41 20.41 4.52
CA GLU A 100 0.02 20.31 4.17
C GLU A 100 0.54 18.87 4.22
N ASP A 101 0.25 18.13 5.30
CA ASP A 101 0.71 16.75 5.50
C ASP A 101 -0.10 15.73 4.67
N LEU A 102 -1.36 16.04 4.36
CA LEU A 102 -2.30 15.14 3.70
C LEU A 102 -3.14 15.90 2.64
N PRO A 103 -2.53 16.55 1.64
CA PRO A 103 -3.24 17.34 0.64
C PRO A 103 -4.30 16.50 -0.09
N ALA A 104 -5.49 17.06 -0.26
CA ALA A 104 -6.62 16.39 -0.89
C ALA A 104 -6.46 16.24 -2.42
N GLU A 105 -5.54 16.98 -3.02
CA GLU A 105 -5.27 16.94 -4.45
C GLU A 105 -4.72 15.57 -4.85
N VAL A 106 -5.40 14.94 -5.81
CA VAL A 106 -4.98 13.65 -6.36
C VAL A 106 -3.95 13.91 -7.47
N PRO A 107 -2.73 13.35 -7.38
CA PRO A 107 -1.75 13.52 -8.43
C PRO A 107 -2.26 12.99 -9.77
N LYS A 108 -1.95 13.72 -10.85
CA LYS A 108 -2.22 13.28 -12.22
C LYS A 108 -1.60 11.90 -12.47
N GLY A 109 -2.36 10.99 -13.09
CA GLY A 109 -1.95 9.60 -13.31
C GLY A 109 -2.40 8.62 -12.22
N PHE A 110 -2.77 9.12 -11.03
CA PHE A 110 -3.13 8.24 -9.92
C PHE A 110 -4.52 7.61 -10.09
N ARG A 111 -5.47 8.31 -10.73
CA ARG A 111 -6.79 7.75 -11.05
C ARG A 111 -6.70 6.73 -12.17
N GLU A 112 -5.85 6.99 -13.15
CA GLU A 112 -5.56 6.10 -14.26
C GLU A 112 -4.89 4.80 -13.76
N LEU A 113 -3.92 4.92 -12.84
CA LEU A 113 -3.34 3.77 -12.15
C LEU A 113 -4.41 2.96 -11.40
N ARG A 114 -5.27 3.63 -10.62
CA ARG A 114 -6.38 2.97 -9.92
C ARG A 114 -7.26 2.19 -10.90
N ASP A 115 -7.72 2.84 -11.96
CA ASP A 115 -8.64 2.23 -12.92
C ASP A 115 -7.98 1.07 -13.68
N GLU A 116 -6.68 1.17 -13.99
CA GLU A 116 -5.88 0.07 -14.54
C GLU A 116 -5.87 -1.13 -13.59
N ILE A 117 -5.51 -0.93 -12.32
CA ILE A 117 -5.44 -2.03 -11.34
C ILE A 117 -6.83 -2.65 -11.13
N MET A 118 -7.88 -1.84 -11.04
CA MET A 118 -9.26 -2.33 -10.92
C MET A 118 -9.70 -3.16 -12.12
N GLY A 119 -9.08 -2.97 -13.28
CA GLY A 119 -9.29 -3.82 -14.46
C GLY A 119 -8.97 -5.30 -14.22
N PHE A 120 -8.08 -5.62 -13.28
CA PHE A 120 -7.68 -6.99 -12.93
C PHE A 120 -8.64 -7.69 -11.96
N GLY A 121 -9.60 -6.95 -11.39
CA GLY A 121 -10.56 -7.44 -10.40
C GLY A 121 -11.90 -7.89 -10.99
N LYS A 122 -12.08 -7.89 -12.31
CA LYS A 122 -13.37 -8.17 -12.96
C LYS A 122 -13.85 -9.62 -12.81
N ASP A 123 -12.92 -10.55 -12.64
CA ASP A 123 -13.18 -12.00 -12.55
C ASP A 123 -12.75 -12.55 -11.19
N LEU A 124 -13.00 -11.80 -10.11
CA LEU A 124 -12.77 -12.30 -8.75
C LEU A 124 -13.81 -13.35 -8.40
N SER A 125 -13.39 -14.36 -7.66
CA SER A 125 -14.29 -15.37 -7.09
C SER A 125 -14.98 -14.85 -5.83
N GLU A 126 -16.13 -15.44 -5.51
CA GLU A 126 -16.88 -15.11 -4.30
C GLU A 126 -15.99 -15.31 -3.05
N GLY A 127 -15.82 -14.25 -2.27
CA GLY A 127 -14.95 -14.23 -1.09
C GLY A 127 -13.56 -13.60 -1.29
N GLU A 128 -13.17 -13.29 -2.52
CA GLU A 128 -11.97 -12.48 -2.83
C GLU A 128 -12.26 -10.96 -2.86
N GLU A 129 -13.52 -10.61 -3.02
CA GLU A 129 -14.00 -9.23 -3.05
C GLU A 129 -13.94 -8.56 -1.68
N ILE A 130 -13.78 -7.23 -1.68
CA ILE A 130 -13.88 -6.41 -0.47
C ILE A 130 -14.94 -5.32 -0.66
N SER A 131 -15.62 -4.94 0.41
CA SER A 131 -16.56 -3.82 0.37
C SER A 131 -15.84 -2.52 0.00
N GLY A 132 -16.33 -1.81 -1.03
CA GLY A 132 -15.73 -0.55 -1.47
C GLY A 132 -14.36 -0.70 -2.13
N ASP A 133 -14.14 -1.80 -2.84
CA ASP A 133 -12.96 -2.01 -3.68
C ASP A 133 -12.76 -0.82 -4.65
N GLY A 134 -11.52 -0.36 -4.76
CA GLY A 134 -11.16 0.84 -5.52
C GLY A 134 -11.68 2.16 -4.94
N LYS A 135 -12.34 2.21 -3.77
CA LYS A 135 -12.76 3.50 -3.20
C LYS A 135 -11.54 4.36 -2.90
N MET A 136 -11.56 5.62 -3.34
CA MET A 136 -10.56 6.62 -2.95
C MET A 136 -10.94 7.30 -1.63
N GLY A 137 -9.95 7.68 -0.84
CA GLY A 137 -10.21 8.38 0.43
C GLY A 137 -8.97 8.62 1.28
N LEU A 138 -9.25 9.12 2.49
CA LEU A 138 -8.32 9.17 3.62
C LEU A 138 -8.55 7.93 4.48
N TYR A 139 -7.48 7.20 4.78
CA TYR A 139 -7.53 5.94 5.52
C TYR A 139 -6.60 5.99 6.73
N LEU A 140 -7.02 5.34 7.80
CA LEU A 140 -6.21 5.04 8.97
C LEU A 140 -6.02 3.52 9.02
N VAL A 141 -4.77 3.08 8.90
CA VAL A 141 -4.37 1.67 8.80
C VAL A 141 -3.46 1.34 9.98
N VAL A 142 -3.85 0.37 10.80
CA VAL A 142 -3.11 -0.04 12.00
C VAL A 142 -2.35 -1.32 11.68
N ASN A 143 -1.04 -1.31 11.91
CA ASN A 143 -0.16 -2.47 11.77
C ASN A 143 0.48 -2.81 13.12
N ASP A 144 0.53 -4.10 13.44
CA ASP A 144 1.36 -4.61 14.53
C ASP A 144 2.81 -4.82 14.05
N ASP A 145 3.83 -4.35 14.78
CA ASP A 145 5.23 -4.46 14.35
C ASP A 145 5.82 -5.88 14.48
N SER A 146 5.05 -6.89 14.88
CA SER A 146 5.65 -8.20 15.16
C SER A 146 6.25 -8.92 13.95
N LEU A 147 5.96 -8.48 12.73
CA LEU A 147 6.65 -8.91 11.50
C LEU A 147 7.90 -8.09 11.14
N TYR A 148 8.13 -6.93 11.78
CA TYR A 148 9.32 -6.10 11.57
C TYR A 148 10.51 -6.48 12.47
N SER A 149 10.31 -7.34 13.46
CA SER A 149 11.38 -7.83 14.38
C SER A 149 11.98 -9.20 13.99
N GLY A 150 11.65 -9.74 12.82
CA GLY A 150 11.78 -11.18 12.55
C GLY A 150 12.91 -11.68 11.64
N ILE A 151 13.94 -10.90 11.27
CA ILE A 151 15.20 -11.48 10.69
C ILE A 151 16.40 -10.64 11.15
N TYR A 152 16.83 -10.83 12.40
CA TYR A 152 18.24 -10.68 12.77
C TYR A 152 18.70 -12.04 13.28
N ALA A 153 19.13 -12.91 12.37
CA ALA A 153 19.98 -14.03 12.74
C ALA A 153 21.38 -13.46 13.00
N PHE A 154 21.69 -13.17 14.26
CA PHE A 154 23.08 -13.03 14.67
C PHE A 154 23.68 -14.42 14.75
N GLU A 155 24.52 -14.78 13.77
CA GLU A 155 25.50 -15.85 13.98
C GLU A 155 26.42 -15.41 15.12
N ARG A 156 26.41 -16.15 16.22
CA ARG A 156 27.47 -16.06 17.23
C ARG A 156 28.66 -16.89 16.74
N HIS A 157 29.81 -16.24 16.59
CA HIS A 157 31.12 -16.90 16.61
C HIS A 157 31.43 -17.43 18.01
#